data_AF-A0A832FTH1-F1
#
_entry.id   AF-A0A832FTH1-F1
#
_cell.length_a   1.000
_cell.length_b   1.000
_cell.length_c   1.000
_cell.angle_alpha   90.00
_cell.angle_beta   90.00
_cell.angle_gamma   90.00
#
_symmetry.space_group_name_H-M   'P 1'
#
loop_
_entity.id
_entity.type
_entity.pdbx_description
1 polymer ?
#
loop_
_entity_poly.entity_id
_entity_poly.type
_entity_poly.pdbx_seq_one_letter_code
_entity_poly.pdbx_strand_id
1 'polypeptide(L)' 'MWRRKLIFEKHTVDTIYTVGPVNFYVFDLNGTRVMFDLGPNSPNVYEYYQKNIDLTSIDAIFITHCHVDHYGI' A
#
# COMPACT_ATOMS: atom_id res chain seq x y z
N MET A 1 -22.67 7.38 19.29
CA MET A 1 -22.06 7.37 17.94
C MET A 1 -20.59 7.02 18.12
N TRP A 2 -20.22 5.76 17.93
CA TRP A 2 -18.85 5.28 18.19
C TRP A 2 -17.94 5.69 17.02
N ARG A 3 -16.96 6.56 17.25
CA ARG A 3 -15.90 6.80 16.27
C ARG A 3 -15.06 5.53 16.17
N ARG A 4 -15.15 4.81 15.05
CA ARG A 4 -14.18 3.75 14.73
C ARG A 4 -12.78 4.37 14.78
N LYS A 5 -11.85 3.70 15.44
CA LYS A 5 -10.44 4.10 15.48
C LYS A 5 -9.93 4.11 14.05
N LEU A 6 -9.42 5.26 13.60
CA LEU A 6 -8.76 5.36 12.31
C LEU A 6 -7.48 4.53 12.38
N ILE A 7 -7.42 3.46 11.58
CA ILE A 7 -6.20 2.70 11.36
C ILE A 7 -5.47 3.38 10.20
N PHE A 8 -4.21 3.73 10.41
CA PHE A 8 -3.33 4.30 9.39
C PHE A 8 -1.98 3.59 9.46
N GLU A 9 -1.68 2.83 8.43
CA GLU A 9 -0.49 2.01 8.29
C GLU A 9 0.35 2.59 7.16
N LYS A 10 1.63 2.86 7.46
CA LYS A 10 2.63 3.24 6.47
C LYS A 10 3.55 2.04 6.26
N HIS A 11 3.75 1.69 5.00
CA HIS A 11 4.70 0.69 4.59
C HIS A 11 5.80 1.34 3.75
N THR A 12 7.03 0.87 3.93
CA THR A 12 8.19 1.31 3.16
C THR A 12 8.93 0.10 2.65
N VAL A 13 9.22 0.06 1.35
CA VAL A 13 9.97 -1.03 0.72
C VAL A 13 11.08 -0.43 -0.15
N ASP A 14 12.29 -0.96 -0.01
CA ASP A 14 13.41 -0.59 -0.86
C ASP A 14 13.12 -0.96 -2.32
N THR A 15 13.57 -0.14 -3.27
CA THR A 15 13.36 -0.40 -4.69
C THR A 15 14.69 -0.48 -5.44
N ILE A 16 14.65 -1.05 -6.64
CA ILE A 16 15.78 -1.05 -7.56
C ILE A 16 16.02 0.31 -8.23
N TYR A 17 15.14 1.30 -8.00
CA TYR A 17 15.22 2.60 -8.64
C TYR A 17 16.07 3.56 -7.83
N THR A 18 16.75 4.46 -8.55
CA THR A 18 17.62 5.47 -7.94
C THR A 18 16.88 6.49 -7.08
N VAL A 19 15.55 6.57 -7.19
CA VAL A 19 14.69 7.42 -6.35
C VAL A 19 14.59 6.92 -4.91
N GLY A 20 15.03 5.69 -4.64
CA GLY A 20 15.10 5.13 -3.30
C GLY A 20 13.86 4.33 -2.90
N PRO A 21 13.62 4.16 -1.58
CA PRO A 21 12.50 3.39 -1.07
C PRO A 21 11.15 4.05 -1.38
N VAL A 22 10.15 3.24 -1.71
CA VAL A 22 8.78 3.71 -1.97
C VAL A 22 7.91 3.52 -0.73
N ASN A 23 6.92 4.39 -0.57
CA ASN A 23 5.91 4.26 0.47
C ASN A 23 4.55 3.98 -0.14
N PHE A 24 3.78 3.14 0.53
CA PHE A 24 2.35 2.95 0.28
C PHE A 24 1.63 2.87 1.62
N TYR A 25 0.32 3.10 1.61
CA TYR A 25 -0.45 3.32 2.83
C TYR A 25 -1.72 2.48 2.84
N VAL A 26 -2.11 1.99 4.01
CA VAL A 26 -3.39 1.33 4.22
C VAL A 26 -4.12 2.04 5.34
N PHE A 27 -5.38 2.39 5.11
CA PHE A 27 -6.18 3.03 6.15
C PHE A 27 -7.67 2.77 6.02
N ASP A 28 -8.37 2.95 7.14
CA ASP A 28 -9.83 2.80 7.19
C ASP A 28 -10.51 4.16 7.03
N LEU A 29 -11.34 4.31 5.99
CA LEU A 29 -12.15 5.49 5.72
C LEU A 29 -13.63 5.12 5.72
N ASN A 30 -14.41 5.60 6.69
CA ASN A 30 -15.85 5.34 6.79
C ASN A 30 -16.24 3.84 6.76
N GLY A 31 -15.33 2.96 7.19
CA GLY A 31 -15.54 1.51 7.17
C GLY A 31 -15.10 0.81 5.90
N THR A 32 -14.52 1.54 4.94
CA THR A 32 -13.82 0.99 3.77
C THR A 32 -12.32 0.97 4.06
N ARG A 33 -11.67 -0.18 3.89
CA ARG A 33 -10.21 -0.29 3.99
C ARG A 33 -9.59 -0.02 2.63
N VAL A 34 -8.86 1.09 2.52
CA VAL A 34 -8.29 1.59 1.27
C VAL A 34 -6.78 1.46 1.30
N MET A 35 -6.21 1.00 0.19
CA MET A 35 -4.78 0.99 -0.05
C MET A 35 -4.40 2.09 -1.05
N PHE A 36 -3.38 2.88 -0.72
CA PHE A 36 -2.83 3.95 -1.56
C PHE A 36 -1.47 3.52 -2.12
N ASP A 37 -1.38 3.46 -3.44
CA ASP A 37 -0.25 2.96 -4.22
C ASP A 37 0.13 1.50 -3.90
N LEU A 38 0.94 0.89 -4.78
CA LEU A 38 1.23 -0.54 -4.70
C LEU A 38 2.74 -0.89 -4.75
N GLY A 39 3.62 0.07 -4.95
CA GLY A 39 5.03 -0.25 -5.18
C GLY A 39 5.30 -0.80 -6.59
N PRO A 40 6.57 -1.09 -6.90
CA PRO A 40 6.98 -1.64 -8.19
C PRO A 40 6.82 -3.16 -8.30
N ASN A 41 6.76 -3.65 -9.54
CA ASN A 41 6.81 -5.07 -9.84
C ASN A 41 8.20 -5.66 -9.55
N SER A 42 8.44 -6.07 -8.29
CA SER A 42 9.68 -6.69 -7.88
C SER A 42 9.48 -7.77 -6.82
N PRO A 43 10.33 -8.82 -6.78
CA PRO A 43 10.18 -9.93 -5.84
C PRO A 43 10.11 -9.51 -4.37
N ASN A 44 10.91 -8.51 -3.96
CA ASN A 44 10.93 -8.04 -2.58
C ASN A 44 9.62 -7.35 -2.15
N VAL A 45 8.90 -6.71 -3.09
CA VAL A 45 7.59 -6.10 -2.81
C VAL A 45 6.54 -7.20 -2.62
N TYR A 46 6.51 -8.22 -3.48
CA TYR A 46 5.61 -9.37 -3.31
C TYR A 46 5.86 -10.12 -1.99
N GLU A 47 7.13 -10.36 -1.64
CA GLU A 47 7.47 -10.97 -0.35
C GLU A 47 7.03 -10.11 0.83
N TYR A 48 7.17 -8.78 0.71
CA TYR A 48 6.69 -7.86 1.74
C TYR A 48 5.18 -7.94 1.90
N TYR A 49 4.43 -8.00 0.80
CA TYR A 49 2.96 -8.10 0.78
C TYR A 49 2.51 -9.36 1.50
N GLN A 50 3.05 -10.51 1.10
CA GLN A 50 2.70 -11.82 1.69
C GLN A 50 2.93 -11.89 3.20
N LYS A 51 3.93 -11.16 3.71
CA LYS A 51 4.30 -11.17 5.13
C LYS A 51 3.54 -10.14 5.97
N ASN A 52 3.18 -8.99 5.39
CA ASN A 52 2.77 -7.83 6.17
C ASN A 52 1.39 -7.27 5.81
N ILE A 53 0.77 -7.69 4.71
CA ILE A 53 -0.47 -7.09 4.22
C ILE A 53 -1.49 -8.18 3.95
N ASP A 54 -2.62 -8.10 4.65
CA ASP A 54 -3.80 -8.90 4.31
C ASP A 54 -4.56 -8.25 3.15
N LEU A 55 -4.22 -8.64 1.91
CA LEU A 55 -4.87 -8.15 0.71
C LEU A 55 -6.36 -8.52 0.62
N THR A 56 -6.80 -9.57 1.33
CA THR A 56 -8.22 -9.97 1.32
C THR A 56 -9.11 -9.01 2.11
N SER A 57 -8.49 -8.17 2.95
CA SER A 57 -9.16 -7.12 3.72
C SER A 57 -9.30 -5.78 2.99
N ILE A 58 -8.66 -5.61 1.83
CA ILE A 58 -8.65 -4.34 1.09
C ILE A 58 -9.89 -4.22 0.21
N ASP A 59 -10.70 -3.20 0.45
CA ASP A 59 -11.93 -2.95 -0.30
C ASP A 59 -11.70 -2.13 -1.58
N ALA A 60 -10.68 -1.26 -1.57
CA ALA A 60 -10.38 -0.35 -2.67
C ALA A 60 -8.89 -0.02 -2.76
N ILE A 61 -8.43 0.22 -3.99
CA ILE A 61 -7.08 0.69 -4.29
C ILE A 61 -7.19 2.07 -4.94
N PHE A 62 -6.38 3.01 -4.44
CA PHE A 62 -6.21 4.33 -5.01
C PHE A 62 -4.77 4.47 -5.50
N ILE A 63 -4.58 4.78 -6.78
CA ILE A 63 -3.27 5.00 -7.38
C ILE A 63 -3.09 6.51 -7.57
N THR A 64 -2.01 7.06 -7.02
CA THR A 64 -1.74 8.51 -7.06
C THR A 64 -1.43 8.99 -8.47
N HIS A 65 -0.60 8.26 -9.22
CA HIS A 65 -0.21 8.54 -10.60
C HIS A 65 0.46 7.33 -11.28
N CYS A 66 0.79 7.46 -12.56
CA CYS A 66 1.25 6.36 -13.42
C CYS A 66 2.78 6.18 -13.49
N HIS A 67 3.52 6.41 -12.39
CA HIS A 67 4.91 5.96 -12.31
C HIS A 67 5.00 4.54 -11.76
N VAL A 68 5.92 3.74 -12.29
CA VAL A 68 5.99 2.28 -12.08
C VAL A 68 6.12 1.86 -10.62
N ASP A 69 6.66 2.74 -9.77
CA ASP A 69 6.75 2.55 -8.33
C ASP A 69 5.42 2.77 -7.59
N HIS A 70 4.36 3.21 -8.26
CA HIS A 70 3.03 3.41 -7.66
C HIS A 70 1.98 2.40 -8.15
N TYR A 71 2.06 1.95 -9.41
CA TYR A 71 1.07 1.06 -10.04
C TYR A 71 1.67 -0.25 -10.58
N GLY A 72 2.90 -0.60 -10.17
CA GLY A 72 3.65 -1.69 -10.79
C GLY A 72 3.15 -3.09 -10.44
N ILE A 73 2.59 -3.27 -9.24
CA ILE A 73 2.01 -4.53 -8.75
C ILE A 73 0.59 -4.72 -9.29
#